data_AF-C9MVG2-F1
#
_entry.id   AF-C9MVG2-F1
#
_cell.length_a   1.000
_cell.length_b   1.000
_cell.length_c   1.000
_cell.angle_alpha   90.00
_cell.angle_beta   90.00
_cell.angle_gamma   90.00
#
_symmetry.space_group_name_H-M   'P 1'
#
loop_
_entity.id
_entity.type
_entity.pdbx_description
1 polymer ?
#
loop_
_entity_poly.entity_id
_entity_poly.type
_entity_poly.pdbx_seq_one_letter_code
_entity_poly.pdbx_strand_id
1 'polypeptide(L)'
;MDYLRDYRSIILINKIDLLPDFIHPTEISNWVKDRLAEEDIVPDDIAFISAKNKYGVNGIIRKIKNIFHNKKVRATVLGVSNVGKSSVINLLLGNNKITTSKYSGTTLKSINNKIPNSEITIIDTPGLIPDGRISDLISVENGLKLVPAGEISRKTFKLEENQVFMFDVFCRFKILGNELLESGSKPIFSAYASKSVKFHVAREERVEALLNGNYFEILQGAEKEKYFQNEFVTHEVEIEENEELVIAGLGWINVKRGPLKVQLEVPENVKVIVRPSIFRNKK
;
A
#
# COMPACT_ATOMS: atom_id res chain seq x y z
N MET A 1 -9.99 16.27 0.60
CA MET A 1 -10.88 15.10 0.42
C MET A 1 -12.29 15.52 0.01
N ASP A 2 -12.64 16.80 0.16
CA ASP A 2 -13.96 17.39 -0.13
C ASP A 2 -14.52 17.09 -1.54
N TYR A 3 -13.66 17.04 -2.57
CA TYR A 3 -14.08 16.70 -3.94
C TYR A 3 -14.70 15.31 -4.10
N LEU A 4 -14.45 14.35 -3.20
CA LEU A 4 -15.09 13.03 -3.26
C LEU A 4 -16.48 13.00 -2.62
N ARG A 5 -16.79 13.99 -1.78
CA ARG A 5 -18.10 14.11 -1.11
C ARG A 5 -19.14 14.74 -2.04
N ASP A 6 -18.73 15.69 -2.87
CA ASP A 6 -19.63 16.47 -3.74
C ASP A 6 -19.92 15.81 -5.10
N TYR A 7 -19.17 14.76 -5.46
CA TYR A 7 -19.26 14.11 -6.76
C TYR A 7 -19.62 12.64 -6.63
N ARG A 8 -20.40 12.15 -7.59
CA ARG A 8 -20.60 10.70 -7.78
C ARG A 8 -19.27 10.01 -8.04
N SER A 9 -19.01 8.93 -7.33
CA SER A 9 -17.70 8.27 -7.32
C SER A 9 -17.82 6.76 -7.47
N ILE A 10 -16.90 6.18 -8.22
CA ILE A 10 -16.70 4.74 -8.31
C ILE A 10 -15.28 4.46 -7.82
N ILE A 11 -15.15 3.62 -6.79
CA ILE A 11 -13.84 3.25 -6.26
C ILE A 11 -13.29 2.08 -7.06
N LEU A 12 -12.12 2.28 -7.65
CA LEU A 12 -11.41 1.24 -8.39
C LEU A 12 -10.35 0.60 -7.51
N ILE A 13 -10.60 -0.64 -7.09
CA ILE A 13 -9.63 -1.45 -6.36
C ILE A 13 -8.78 -2.19 -7.39
N ASN A 14 -7.62 -1.62 -7.71
CA ASN A 14 -6.67 -2.18 -8.67
C ASN A 14 -5.67 -3.13 -8.01
N LYS A 15 -4.96 -3.91 -8.83
CA LYS A 15 -3.93 -4.88 -8.43
C LYS A 15 -4.47 -6.01 -7.56
N ILE A 16 -5.71 -6.44 -7.82
CA ILE A 16 -6.32 -7.56 -7.09
C ILE A 16 -5.56 -8.88 -7.29
N ASP A 17 -4.75 -8.97 -8.33
CA ASP A 17 -3.83 -10.09 -8.59
C ASP A 17 -2.71 -10.24 -7.56
N LEU A 18 -2.52 -9.25 -6.69
CA LEU A 18 -1.55 -9.30 -5.59
C LEU A 18 -2.17 -9.79 -4.28
N LEU A 19 -3.50 -9.86 -4.21
CA LEU A 19 -4.21 -10.33 -3.03
C LEU A 19 -3.99 -11.84 -2.86
N PRO A 20 -3.66 -12.30 -1.66
CA PRO A 20 -3.63 -13.73 -1.37
C PRO A 20 -4.97 -14.43 -1.66
N ASP A 21 -4.91 -15.66 -2.18
CA ASP A 21 -6.07 -16.44 -2.64
C ASP A 21 -7.12 -16.72 -1.54
N PHE A 22 -6.73 -16.67 -0.27
CA PHE A 22 -7.63 -16.92 0.87
C PHE A 22 -8.55 -15.73 1.20
N ILE A 23 -8.35 -14.56 0.58
CA ILE A 23 -9.12 -13.35 0.86
C ILE A 23 -10.29 -13.23 -0.10
N HIS A 24 -11.50 -13.19 0.46
CA HIS A 24 -12.68 -12.95 -0.34
C HIS A 24 -12.80 -11.47 -0.72
N PRO A 25 -13.12 -11.11 -1.98
CA PRO A 25 -13.26 -9.70 -2.41
C PRO A 25 -14.23 -8.88 -1.55
N THR A 26 -15.27 -9.49 -1.00
CA THR A 26 -16.22 -8.82 -0.09
C THR A 26 -15.54 -8.25 1.15
N GLU A 27 -14.56 -8.96 1.73
CA GLU A 27 -13.82 -8.50 2.91
C GLU A 27 -13.06 -7.21 2.60
N ILE A 28 -12.39 -7.16 1.45
CA ILE A 28 -11.71 -5.95 0.97
C ILE A 28 -12.72 -4.83 0.72
N SER A 29 -13.86 -5.13 0.09
CA SER A 29 -14.86 -4.10 -0.19
C SER A 29 -15.44 -3.49 1.09
N ASN A 30 -15.67 -4.29 2.12
CA ASN A 30 -16.19 -3.81 3.40
C ASN A 30 -15.11 -2.98 4.11
N TRP A 31 -13.86 -3.45 4.14
CA TRP A 31 -12.76 -2.67 4.72
C TRP A 31 -12.57 -1.31 4.03
N VAL A 32 -12.66 -1.26 2.69
CA VAL A 32 -12.58 -0.01 1.93
C VAL A 32 -13.77 0.91 2.25
N LYS A 33 -14.98 0.36 2.39
CA LYS A 33 -16.16 1.15 2.77
C LYS A 33 -16.02 1.73 4.17
N ASP A 34 -15.58 0.93 5.14
CA ASP A 34 -15.36 1.38 6.52
C ASP A 34 -14.33 2.55 6.53
N ARG A 35 -13.22 2.39 5.80
CA ARG A 35 -12.21 3.45 5.62
C ARG A 35 -12.73 4.74 4.99
N LEU A 36 -13.60 4.61 3.98
CA LEU A 36 -14.18 5.80 3.33
C LEU A 36 -15.23 6.47 4.22
N ALA A 37 -15.97 5.68 5.00
CA ALA A 37 -16.96 6.18 5.94
C ALA A 37 -16.33 6.98 7.10
N GLU A 38 -15.12 6.62 7.55
CA GLU A 38 -14.32 7.43 8.49
C GLU A 38 -14.07 8.86 7.98
N GLU A 39 -14.12 9.06 6.66
CA GLU A 39 -13.93 10.36 5.98
C GLU A 39 -15.24 10.91 5.39
N ASP A 40 -16.41 10.40 5.81
CA ASP A 40 -17.75 10.72 5.29
C ASP A 40 -17.89 10.56 3.76
N ILE A 41 -17.15 9.63 3.16
CA ILE A 41 -17.21 9.34 1.73
C ILE A 41 -18.03 8.08 1.51
N VAL A 42 -19.11 8.20 0.73
CA VAL A 42 -19.95 7.06 0.32
C VAL A 42 -19.89 6.92 -1.20
N PRO A 43 -19.21 5.89 -1.74
CA PRO A 43 -19.13 5.71 -3.18
C PRO A 43 -20.41 5.11 -3.76
N ASP A 44 -20.78 5.50 -4.98
CA ASP A 44 -21.90 4.91 -5.71
C ASP A 44 -21.65 3.42 -6.01
N ASP A 45 -20.40 3.04 -6.26
CA ASP A 45 -20.03 1.66 -6.53
C ASP A 45 -18.52 1.37 -6.30
N ILE A 46 -18.17 0.09 -6.19
CA ILE A 46 -16.80 -0.42 -6.11
C ILE A 46 -16.56 -1.40 -7.27
N ALA A 47 -15.40 -1.28 -7.92
CA ALA A 47 -14.97 -2.20 -8.96
C ALA A 47 -13.60 -2.80 -8.63
N PHE A 48 -13.52 -4.13 -8.65
CA PHE A 48 -12.28 -4.89 -8.51
C PHE A 48 -11.66 -5.10 -9.89
N ILE A 49 -10.40 -4.70 -10.06
CA ILE A 49 -9.69 -4.79 -11.33
C ILE A 49 -8.25 -5.26 -11.15
N SER A 50 -7.73 -5.93 -12.18
CA SER A 50 -6.28 -6.08 -12.36
C SER A 50 -5.94 -5.50 -13.71
N ALA A 51 -5.38 -4.29 -13.72
CA ALA A 51 -4.90 -3.68 -14.95
C ALA A 51 -3.81 -4.54 -15.62
N LYS A 52 -2.97 -5.20 -14.82
CA LYS A 52 -1.93 -6.12 -15.29
C LYS A 52 -2.52 -7.28 -16.09
N ASN A 53 -3.57 -7.92 -15.55
CA ASN A 53 -4.22 -9.08 -16.15
C ASN A 53 -5.43 -8.70 -17.03
N LYS A 54 -5.67 -7.40 -17.25
CA LYS A 54 -6.85 -6.85 -17.96
C LYS A 54 -8.20 -7.32 -17.38
N TYR A 55 -8.23 -7.70 -16.12
CA TYR A 55 -9.43 -8.20 -15.44
C TYR A 55 -10.31 -7.04 -14.95
N GLY A 56 -11.64 -7.20 -15.06
CA GLY A 56 -12.63 -6.30 -14.48
C GLY A 56 -12.83 -4.95 -15.18
N VAL A 57 -12.00 -4.61 -16.18
CA VAL A 57 -12.02 -3.29 -16.85
C VAL A 57 -13.36 -2.98 -17.52
N ASN A 58 -13.96 -3.94 -18.24
CA ASN A 58 -15.28 -3.76 -18.86
C ASN A 58 -16.40 -3.51 -17.83
N GLY A 59 -16.22 -4.00 -16.59
CA GLY A 59 -17.12 -3.74 -15.48
C GLY A 59 -17.21 -2.26 -15.12
N ILE A 60 -16.12 -1.49 -15.30
CA ILE A 60 -16.10 -0.04 -15.05
C ILE A 60 -17.08 0.67 -15.97
N ILE A 61 -17.02 0.39 -17.28
CA ILE A 61 -17.90 1.01 -18.29
C ILE A 61 -19.36 0.70 -17.98
N ARG A 62 -19.68 -0.55 -17.61
CA ARG A 62 -21.04 -0.95 -17.23
C ARG A 62 -21.54 -0.19 -15.99
N LYS A 63 -20.72 -0.04 -14.96
CA LYS A 63 -21.08 0.71 -13.74
C LYS A 63 -21.34 2.19 -14.04
N ILE A 64 -20.48 2.84 -14.85
CA ILE A 64 -20.70 4.23 -15.29
C ILE A 64 -22.03 4.36 -16.05
N LYS A 65 -22.31 3.45 -17.00
CA LYS A 65 -23.57 3.46 -17.76
C LYS A 65 -24.80 3.26 -16.86
N ASN A 66 -24.70 2.42 -15.83
CA ASN A 66 -25.77 2.20 -14.86
C ASN A 66 -26.02 3.44 -13.99
N ILE A 67 -24.98 4.16 -13.57
CA ILE A 67 -25.13 5.35 -12.72
C ILE A 67 -25.66 6.55 -13.52
N PHE A 68 -25.23 6.70 -14.78
CA PHE A 68 -25.51 7.89 -15.60
C PHE A 68 -26.47 7.65 -16.78
N HIS A 69 -27.09 6.47 -16.88
CA HIS A 69 -28.10 6.09 -17.89
C HIS A 69 -27.73 6.50 -19.33
N ASN A 70 -26.52 6.16 -19.79
CA ASN A 70 -26.00 6.46 -21.14
C ASN A 70 -25.94 7.95 -21.54
N LYS A 71 -25.94 8.88 -20.57
CA LYS A 71 -25.65 10.31 -20.83
C LYS A 71 -24.18 10.52 -21.19
N LYS A 72 -23.86 11.69 -21.74
CA LYS A 72 -22.47 12.17 -21.88
C LYS A 72 -21.85 12.32 -20.49
N VAL A 73 -20.79 11.58 -20.20
CA VAL A 73 -20.10 11.58 -18.90
C VAL A 73 -18.68 12.09 -19.07
N ARG A 74 -18.27 13.04 -18.23
CA ARG A 74 -16.87 13.40 -18.04
C ARG A 74 -16.42 12.83 -16.70
N ALA A 75 -15.52 11.84 -16.73
CA ALA A 75 -15.04 11.17 -15.54
C ALA A 75 -13.58 11.53 -15.30
N THR A 76 -13.30 12.13 -14.15
CA THR A 76 -11.94 12.44 -13.70
C THR A 76 -11.38 11.26 -12.92
N VAL A 77 -10.17 10.82 -13.26
CA VAL A 77 -9.53 9.69 -12.58
C VAL A 77 -8.49 10.22 -11.59
N LEU A 78 -8.76 10.04 -10.30
CA LEU A 78 -7.87 10.42 -9.20
C LEU A 78 -7.15 9.20 -8.63
N GLY A 79 -5.96 9.40 -8.09
CA GLY A 79 -5.21 8.35 -7.40
C GLY A 79 -3.78 8.75 -7.09
N VAL A 80 -3.16 8.07 -6.13
CA VAL A 80 -1.75 8.29 -5.80
C VAL A 80 -0.82 7.68 -6.86
N SER A 81 0.44 8.11 -6.89
CA SER A 81 1.45 7.57 -7.80
C SER A 81 1.60 6.05 -7.63
N ASN A 82 1.89 5.34 -8.72
CA ASN A 82 2.12 3.88 -8.75
C ASN A 82 0.93 2.96 -8.39
N VAL A 83 -0.30 3.48 -8.21
CA VAL A 83 -1.50 2.62 -8.03
C VAL A 83 -1.96 1.93 -9.32
N GLY A 84 -1.43 2.34 -10.47
CA GLY A 84 -1.81 1.82 -11.79
C GLY A 84 -2.86 2.65 -12.53
N LYS A 85 -3.06 3.92 -12.13
CA LYS A 85 -3.98 4.87 -12.78
C LYS A 85 -3.80 4.91 -14.31
N SER A 86 -2.59 5.19 -14.80
CA SER A 86 -2.33 5.26 -16.24
C SER A 86 -2.54 3.92 -16.94
N SER A 87 -2.27 2.79 -16.27
CA SER A 87 -2.55 1.45 -16.82
C SER A 87 -4.06 1.24 -17.02
N VAL A 88 -4.89 1.63 -16.06
CA VAL A 88 -6.35 1.53 -16.16
C VAL A 88 -6.89 2.44 -17.26
N ILE A 89 -6.45 3.71 -17.31
CA ILE A 89 -6.86 4.68 -18.33
C ILE A 89 -6.53 4.15 -19.73
N ASN A 90 -5.31 3.64 -19.92
CA ASN A 90 -4.88 3.09 -21.21
C ASN A 90 -5.74 1.89 -21.64
N LEU A 91 -6.15 1.03 -20.70
CA LEU A 91 -7.04 -0.09 -21.02
C LEU A 91 -8.45 0.39 -21.39
N LEU A 92 -8.96 1.44 -20.74
CA LEU A 92 -10.26 2.04 -21.07
C LEU A 92 -10.26 2.74 -22.44
N LEU A 93 -9.15 3.37 -22.82
CA LEU A 93 -9.00 4.05 -24.12
C LEU A 93 -8.67 3.09 -25.27
N GLY A 94 -8.16 1.89 -24.96
CA GLY A 94 -7.79 0.89 -25.96
C GLY A 94 -6.70 1.40 -26.90
N ASN A 95 -6.99 1.41 -28.21
CA ASN A 95 -6.05 1.85 -29.25
C ASN A 95 -5.99 3.39 -29.42
N ASN A 96 -6.90 4.16 -28.79
CA ASN A 96 -6.89 5.62 -28.80
C ASN A 96 -5.84 6.17 -27.82
N LYS A 97 -4.61 5.67 -27.93
CA LYS A 97 -3.52 5.88 -26.97
C LYS A 97 -3.27 7.37 -26.75
N ILE A 98 -3.16 7.73 -25.47
CA ILE A 98 -2.41 8.89 -25.02
C ILE A 98 -0.94 8.51 -25.13
N THR A 99 -0.18 9.19 -25.99
CA THR A 99 1.28 9.25 -25.85
C THR A 99 1.58 9.89 -24.50
N THR A 100 2.10 9.09 -23.58
CA THR A 100 2.49 9.52 -22.24
C THR A 100 3.60 10.57 -22.32
N SER A 101 3.31 11.83 -21.99
CA SER A 101 4.37 12.77 -21.60
C SER A 101 4.81 12.42 -20.18
N LYS A 102 6.05 11.95 -20.04
CA LYS A 102 6.69 11.52 -18.77
C LYS A 102 6.99 12.67 -17.79
N TYR A 103 6.49 13.89 -18.01
CA TYR A 103 6.85 15.06 -17.20
C TYR A 103 5.63 15.90 -16.83
N SER A 104 5.55 16.27 -15.54
CA SER A 104 4.67 17.31 -15.02
C SER A 104 5.11 18.67 -15.58
N GLY A 105 4.26 19.34 -16.34
CA GLY A 105 4.53 20.70 -16.84
C GLY A 105 3.99 21.04 -18.24
N THR A 106 3.39 20.11 -18.98
CA THR A 106 2.86 20.43 -20.32
C THR A 106 1.35 20.67 -20.30
N THR A 107 0.95 21.93 -20.42
CA THR A 107 -0.41 22.34 -20.77
C THR A 107 -0.67 22.04 -22.26
N LEU A 108 -1.91 21.65 -22.57
CA LEU A 108 -2.56 21.66 -23.89
C LEU A 108 -2.28 20.50 -24.86
N LYS A 109 -2.99 19.38 -24.68
CA LYS A 109 -3.89 18.74 -25.69
C LYS A 109 -4.33 17.34 -25.21
N SER A 110 -5.50 17.24 -24.56
CA SER A 110 -6.18 15.94 -24.40
C SER A 110 -7.65 16.06 -24.78
N ILE A 111 -7.90 16.28 -26.08
CA ILE A 111 -9.25 16.41 -26.65
C ILE A 111 -9.88 15.01 -26.89
N ASN A 112 -9.09 13.92 -26.87
CA ASN A 112 -9.52 12.60 -27.37
C ASN A 112 -9.47 11.45 -26.34
N ASN A 113 -9.66 11.71 -25.06
CA ASN A 113 -9.77 10.64 -24.07
C ASN A 113 -11.20 10.04 -24.01
N LYS A 114 -11.87 9.89 -25.16
CA LYS A 114 -13.19 9.29 -25.24
C LYS A 114 -13.04 7.77 -25.30
N ILE A 115 -13.67 7.05 -24.36
CA ILE A 115 -13.69 5.58 -24.36
C ILE A 115 -14.41 5.12 -25.64
N PRO A 116 -13.81 4.23 -26.45
CA PRO A 116 -14.42 3.72 -27.68
C PRO A 116 -15.84 3.19 -27.45
N ASN A 117 -16.75 3.46 -28.39
CA ASN A 117 -18.14 2.99 -28.36
C ASN A 117 -18.93 3.43 -27.09
N SER A 118 -18.59 4.61 -26.54
CA SER A 118 -19.30 5.20 -25.40
C SER A 118 -19.28 6.72 -25.45
N GLU A 119 -20.19 7.37 -24.72
CA GLU A 119 -20.20 8.83 -24.51
C GLU A 119 -19.41 9.25 -23.26
N ILE A 120 -18.41 8.44 -22.85
CA ILE A 120 -17.61 8.67 -21.66
C ILE A 120 -16.25 9.27 -22.05
N THR A 121 -15.93 10.44 -21.52
CA THR A 121 -14.63 11.10 -21.66
C THR A 121 -13.86 11.02 -20.34
N ILE A 122 -12.64 10.49 -20.38
CA ILE A 122 -11.74 10.38 -19.24
C ILE A 122 -10.85 11.62 -19.13
N ILE A 123 -10.83 12.24 -17.95
CA ILE A 123 -9.89 13.30 -17.62
C ILE A 123 -8.79 12.66 -16.78
N ASP A 124 -7.59 12.57 -17.35
CA ASP A 124 -6.41 12.11 -16.61
C ASP A 124 -5.85 13.25 -15.77
N THR A 125 -5.61 12.99 -14.49
CA THR A 125 -4.93 13.94 -13.60
C THR A 125 -3.53 13.41 -13.27
N PRO A 126 -2.56 14.27 -12.95
CA PRO A 126 -1.33 13.82 -12.32
C PRO A 126 -1.64 12.95 -11.10
N GLY A 127 -0.83 11.92 -10.87
CA GLY A 127 -0.96 11.11 -9.66
C GLY A 127 -0.49 11.90 -8.45
N LEU A 128 -1.23 11.82 -7.34
CA LEU A 128 -0.81 12.42 -6.07
C LEU A 128 0.43 11.69 -5.56
N ILE A 129 1.50 12.40 -5.20
CA ILE A 129 2.68 11.78 -4.61
C ILE A 129 2.52 11.85 -3.09
N PRO A 130 2.32 10.72 -2.39
CA PRO A 130 2.26 10.73 -0.93
C PRO A 130 3.64 10.99 -0.36
N ASP A 131 3.71 11.84 0.66
CA ASP A 131 4.94 12.06 1.41
C ASP A 131 5.19 10.97 2.45
N GLY A 132 6.44 10.91 2.93
CA GLY A 132 6.85 10.06 4.05
C GLY A 132 6.92 8.56 3.76
N ARG A 133 7.27 8.16 2.53
CA ARG A 133 7.50 6.75 2.17
C ARG A 133 8.98 6.41 2.23
N ILE A 134 9.32 5.24 2.76
CA ILE A 134 10.70 4.72 2.74
C ILE A 134 11.25 4.61 1.31
N SER A 135 10.40 4.25 0.35
CA SER A 135 10.77 4.17 -1.07
C SER A 135 11.25 5.50 -1.66
N ASP A 136 10.91 6.63 -1.04
CA ASP A 136 11.29 7.97 -1.51
C ASP A 136 12.64 8.42 -0.94
N LEU A 137 13.19 7.69 0.05
CA LEU A 137 14.50 7.96 0.67
C LEU A 137 15.67 7.30 -0.09
N ILE A 138 15.36 6.49 -1.10
CA ILE A 138 16.32 5.67 -1.85
C ILE A 138 16.15 5.89 -3.36
N SER A 139 17.08 5.35 -4.15
CA SER A 139 17.01 5.40 -5.61
C SER A 139 15.72 4.77 -6.14
N VAL A 140 15.28 5.25 -7.31
CA VAL A 140 14.07 4.73 -7.97
C VAL A 140 14.16 3.22 -8.20
N GLU A 141 15.33 2.71 -8.56
CA GLU A 141 15.54 1.27 -8.81
C GLU A 141 15.29 0.44 -7.54
N ASN A 142 15.88 0.81 -6.40
CA ASN A 142 15.68 0.10 -5.14
C ASN A 142 14.32 0.38 -4.52
N GLY A 143 13.77 1.59 -4.68
CA GLY A 143 12.41 1.94 -4.28
C GLY A 143 11.36 1.07 -4.97
N LEU A 144 11.54 0.73 -6.25
CA LEU A 144 10.65 -0.18 -6.97
C LEU A 144 10.66 -1.61 -6.40
N LYS A 145 11.75 -2.07 -5.78
CA LYS A 145 11.81 -3.39 -5.11
C LYS A 145 10.90 -3.45 -3.88
N LEU A 146 10.68 -2.31 -3.21
CA LEU A 146 9.79 -2.23 -2.04
C LEU A 146 8.30 -2.25 -2.42
N VAL A 147 7.97 -1.94 -3.68
CA VAL A 147 6.59 -1.95 -4.18
C VAL A 147 6.24 -3.35 -4.70
N PRO A 148 5.19 -4.01 -4.18
CA PRO A 148 4.78 -5.32 -4.68
C PRO A 148 4.41 -5.29 -6.18
N ALA A 149 5.08 -6.12 -6.98
CA ALA A 149 4.81 -6.33 -8.41
C ALA A 149 4.10 -7.67 -8.71
N GLY A 150 4.04 -8.55 -7.71
CA GLY A 150 3.32 -9.82 -7.69
C GLY A 150 2.72 -10.08 -6.29
N GLU A 151 2.24 -11.29 -6.06
CA GLU A 151 1.72 -11.73 -4.76
C GLU A 151 2.61 -11.25 -3.59
N ILE A 152 1.96 -10.71 -2.56
CA ILE A 152 2.64 -10.13 -1.39
C ILE A 152 3.27 -11.24 -0.54
N SER A 153 4.51 -11.04 -0.10
CA SER A 153 5.17 -11.94 0.84
C SER A 153 4.52 -11.83 2.22
N ARG A 154 4.21 -12.97 2.84
CA ARG A 154 3.64 -13.04 4.18
C ARG A 154 4.38 -14.06 5.03
N LYS A 155 4.74 -13.68 6.26
CA LYS A 155 5.24 -14.64 7.26
C LYS A 155 4.77 -14.27 8.67
N THR A 156 4.45 -15.28 9.47
CA THR A 156 3.99 -15.11 10.86
C THR A 156 5.13 -15.31 11.83
N PHE A 157 5.21 -14.45 12.84
CA PHE A 157 6.27 -14.40 13.83
C PHE A 157 5.70 -14.37 15.24
N LYS A 158 6.44 -14.98 16.16
CA LYS A 158 6.30 -14.87 17.61
C LYS A 158 7.67 -14.43 18.11
N LEU A 159 7.81 -13.16 18.47
CA LEU A 159 9.10 -12.56 18.83
C LEU A 159 9.38 -12.78 20.33
N GLU A 160 10.65 -12.88 20.69
CA GLU A 160 11.12 -12.93 22.08
C GLU A 160 11.74 -11.59 22.51
N GLU A 161 11.87 -11.30 23.81
CA GLU A 161 12.31 -9.96 24.31
C GLU A 161 13.68 -9.52 23.80
N ASN A 162 14.60 -10.48 23.70
CA ASN A 162 15.96 -10.22 23.23
C ASN A 162 16.08 -10.26 21.69
N GLN A 163 14.96 -10.31 20.98
CA GLN A 163 14.92 -10.37 19.53
C GLN A 163 14.41 -9.08 18.92
N VAL A 164 15.00 -8.75 17.77
CA VAL A 164 14.62 -7.63 16.94
C VAL A 164 14.12 -8.18 15.61
N PHE A 165 12.91 -7.79 15.22
CA PHE A 165 12.38 -8.02 13.89
C PHE A 165 12.84 -6.91 12.95
N MET A 166 13.20 -7.24 11.71
CA MET A 166 13.64 -6.27 10.71
C MET A 166 12.96 -6.51 9.36
N PHE A 167 12.45 -5.44 8.76
CA PHE A 167 12.09 -5.38 7.36
C PHE A 167 13.33 -5.00 6.55
N ASP A 168 14.09 -6.02 6.14
CA ASP A 168 15.39 -5.85 5.51
C ASP A 168 16.25 -4.84 6.33
N VAL A 169 16.97 -3.94 5.66
CA VAL A 169 17.76 -2.88 6.29
C VAL A 169 16.93 -1.67 6.77
N PHE A 170 15.68 -1.54 6.35
CA PHE A 170 14.95 -0.26 6.38
C PHE A 170 14.32 0.08 7.73
N CYS A 171 13.78 -0.91 8.41
CA CYS A 171 13.02 -0.67 9.64
C CYS A 171 13.12 -1.89 10.54
N ARG A 172 13.12 -1.64 11.85
CA ARG A 172 13.29 -2.67 12.87
C ARG A 172 12.46 -2.36 14.09
N PHE A 173 12.01 -3.39 14.80
CA PHE A 173 11.37 -3.20 16.09
C PHE A 173 11.69 -4.35 17.04
N LYS A 174 11.68 -4.03 18.33
CA LYS A 174 11.64 -5.02 19.42
C LYS A 174 10.31 -4.94 20.16
N ILE A 175 9.97 -6.00 20.88
CA ILE A 175 8.78 -5.98 21.75
C ILE A 175 9.09 -5.26 23.06
N LEU A 176 8.13 -4.48 23.56
CA LEU A 176 8.17 -3.85 24.87
C LEU A 176 7.31 -4.68 25.83
N GLY A 177 7.96 -5.59 26.56
CA GLY A 177 7.30 -6.57 27.42
C GLY A 177 6.86 -7.82 26.65
N ASN A 178 7.19 -9.00 27.19
CA ASN A 178 6.79 -10.31 26.67
C ASN A 178 5.97 -11.07 27.69
N GLU A 179 5.18 -10.34 28.47
CA GLU A 179 4.21 -10.92 29.37
C GLU A 179 3.24 -11.77 28.58
N LEU A 180 2.85 -12.90 29.17
CA LEU A 180 1.77 -13.70 28.62
C LEU A 180 0.51 -12.83 28.63
N LEU A 181 -0.20 -12.84 27.51
CA LEU A 181 -1.55 -12.30 27.47
C LEU A 181 -2.41 -13.03 28.52
N GLU A 182 -3.55 -12.47 28.90
CA GLU A 182 -4.49 -13.10 29.85
C GLU A 182 -4.86 -14.54 29.44
N SER A 183 -4.82 -14.83 28.14
CA SER A 183 -4.98 -16.18 27.56
C SER A 183 -3.81 -17.16 27.80
N GLY A 184 -2.78 -16.78 28.56
CA GLY A 184 -1.56 -17.57 28.80
C GLY A 184 -0.65 -17.70 27.58
N SER A 185 -0.84 -16.86 26.57
CA SER A 185 -0.20 -16.98 25.26
C SER A 185 0.58 -15.72 24.88
N LYS A 186 1.69 -15.86 24.15
CA LYS A 186 2.47 -14.71 23.64
C LYS A 186 1.82 -14.04 22.43
N PRO A 187 2.01 -12.74 22.20
CA PRO A 187 1.57 -12.07 20.98
C PRO A 187 2.13 -12.73 19.71
N ILE A 188 1.35 -12.67 18.62
CA ILE A 188 1.73 -13.17 17.30
C ILE A 188 1.34 -12.13 16.26
N PHE A 189 2.21 -11.89 15.28
CA PHE A 189 1.91 -11.01 14.15
C PHE A 189 2.30 -11.67 12.82
N SER A 190 1.60 -11.30 11.74
CA SER A 190 2.00 -11.60 10.37
C SER A 190 2.61 -10.35 9.73
N ALA A 191 3.82 -10.44 9.20
CA ALA A 191 4.45 -9.38 8.41
C ALA A 191 4.12 -9.54 6.92
N TYR A 192 3.92 -8.41 6.23
CA TYR A 192 3.57 -8.30 4.81
C TYR A 192 4.45 -7.27 4.12
N ALA A 193 5.05 -7.62 2.98
CA ALA A 193 5.84 -6.71 2.15
C ALA A 193 5.99 -7.27 0.72
N SER A 194 6.64 -6.50 -0.16
CA SER A 194 7.09 -7.01 -1.47
C SER A 194 7.95 -8.26 -1.30
N LYS A 195 7.89 -9.21 -2.24
CA LYS A 195 8.73 -10.44 -2.22
C LYS A 195 10.24 -10.16 -2.19
N SER A 196 10.66 -8.98 -2.62
CA SER A 196 12.07 -8.57 -2.54
C SER A 196 12.50 -8.19 -1.13
N VAL A 197 11.58 -7.72 -0.27
CA VAL A 197 11.88 -7.31 1.11
C VAL A 197 11.91 -8.55 2.00
N LYS A 198 13.09 -8.88 2.52
CA LYS A 198 13.27 -10.03 3.41
C LYS A 198 12.88 -9.66 4.85
N PHE A 199 12.30 -10.61 5.56
CA PHE A 199 12.00 -10.48 6.99
C PHE A 199 13.08 -11.17 7.81
N HIS A 200 13.71 -10.44 8.71
CA HIS A 200 14.79 -10.96 9.55
C HIS A 200 14.40 -10.91 11.03
N VAL A 201 14.91 -11.88 11.78
CA VAL A 201 14.86 -11.89 13.24
C VAL A 201 16.28 -12.15 13.73
N ALA A 202 16.80 -11.24 14.54
CA ALA A 202 18.14 -11.34 15.12
C ALA A 202 18.08 -11.09 16.62
N ARG A 203 19.13 -11.49 17.35
CA ARG A 203 19.32 -11.03 18.73
C ARG A 203 19.72 -9.57 18.72
N GLU A 204 19.25 -8.80 19.70
CA GLU A 204 19.52 -7.35 19.81
C GLU A 204 21.02 -7.02 19.70
N GLU A 205 21.88 -7.79 20.40
CA GLU A 205 23.34 -7.67 20.37
C GLU A 205 23.97 -7.81 18.97
N ARG A 206 23.28 -8.42 18.00
CA ARG A 206 23.78 -8.64 16.64
C ARG A 206 23.28 -7.61 15.64
N VAL A 207 22.29 -6.79 16.00
CA VAL A 207 21.60 -5.90 15.05
C VAL A 207 22.58 -4.88 14.48
N GLU A 208 23.39 -4.24 15.31
CA GLU A 208 24.36 -3.23 14.87
C GLU A 208 25.39 -3.82 13.89
N ALA A 209 25.89 -5.03 14.17
CA ALA A 209 26.81 -5.72 13.27
C ALA A 209 26.17 -6.05 11.91
N LEU A 210 24.88 -6.44 11.89
CA LEU A 210 24.14 -6.69 10.65
C LEU A 210 23.91 -5.40 9.86
N LEU A 211 23.56 -4.31 10.54
CA LEU A 211 23.35 -3.00 9.94
C LEU A 211 24.64 -2.40 9.37
N ASN A 212 25.80 -2.64 9.99
CA ASN A 212 27.08 -2.14 9.49
C ASN A 212 27.66 -3.03 8.39
N GLY A 213 27.41 -4.35 8.42
CA GLY A 213 27.92 -5.31 7.43
C GLY A 213 27.13 -5.35 6.10
N ASN A 214 27.50 -6.29 5.22
CA ASN A 214 26.88 -6.46 3.90
C ASN A 214 25.79 -7.55 3.90
N TYR A 215 25.09 -7.72 5.02
CA TYR A 215 24.09 -8.78 5.18
C TYR A 215 22.83 -8.54 4.34
N PHE A 216 22.44 -7.27 4.17
CA PHE A 216 21.27 -6.87 3.40
C PHE A 216 21.63 -6.69 1.92
N GLU A 217 20.72 -7.11 1.04
CA GLU A 217 20.94 -7.14 -0.41
C GLU A 217 20.37 -5.93 -1.14
N ILE A 218 19.31 -5.30 -0.61
CA ILE A 218 18.61 -4.22 -1.32
C ILE A 218 19.46 -2.94 -1.34
N LEU A 219 19.93 -2.49 -0.18
CA LEU A 219 20.82 -1.33 -0.09
C LEU A 219 22.23 -1.76 0.26
N GLN A 220 23.19 -1.33 -0.55
CA GLN A 220 24.62 -1.57 -0.35
C GLN A 220 25.43 -0.31 -0.68
N GLY A 221 26.69 -0.28 -0.22
CA GLY A 221 27.65 0.77 -0.52
C GLY A 221 27.16 2.18 -0.18
N ALA A 222 27.45 3.14 -1.06
CA ALA A 222 27.18 4.56 -0.85
C ALA A 222 25.69 4.88 -0.65
N GLU A 223 24.77 4.12 -1.25
CA GLU A 223 23.34 4.36 -1.06
C GLU A 223 22.88 3.95 0.34
N LYS A 224 23.41 2.84 0.87
CA LYS A 224 23.17 2.41 2.24
C LYS A 224 23.71 3.45 3.24
N GLU A 225 24.93 3.93 3.01
CA GLU A 225 25.53 5.00 3.83
C GLU A 225 24.66 6.25 3.83
N LYS A 226 24.21 6.71 2.65
CA LYS A 226 23.28 7.84 2.52
C LYS A 226 21.95 7.59 3.24
N TYR A 227 21.41 6.37 3.19
CA TYR A 227 20.19 6.02 3.90
C TYR A 227 20.35 6.16 5.42
N PHE A 228 21.48 5.74 5.98
CA PHE A 228 21.76 5.88 7.42
C PHE A 228 22.18 7.29 7.85
N GLN A 229 22.34 8.24 6.93
CA GLN A 229 22.49 9.67 7.26
C GLN A 229 21.15 10.33 7.64
N ASN A 230 20.01 9.68 7.36
CA ASN A 230 18.72 10.15 7.87
C ASN A 230 18.70 10.02 9.39
N GLU A 231 17.99 10.92 10.07
CA GLU A 231 17.71 10.79 11.50
C GLU A 231 16.73 9.63 11.72
N PHE A 232 17.10 8.68 12.58
CA PHE A 232 16.24 7.59 13.00
C PHE A 232 15.62 7.93 14.35
N VAL A 233 14.29 7.81 14.41
CA VAL A 233 13.53 8.00 15.64
C VAL A 233 12.95 6.68 16.10
N THR A 234 12.64 6.65 17.39
CA THR A 234 12.03 5.49 18.02
C THR A 234 10.60 5.83 18.43
N HIS A 235 9.64 5.01 18.00
CA HIS A 235 8.24 5.09 18.37
C HIS A 235 7.86 3.89 19.24
N GLU A 236 7.27 4.15 20.40
CA GLU A 236 6.57 3.11 21.15
C GLU A 236 5.14 3.02 20.64
N VAL A 237 4.74 1.86 20.16
CA VAL A 237 3.44 1.63 19.54
C VAL A 237 2.80 0.40 20.13
N GLU A 238 1.58 0.55 20.64
CA GLU A 238 0.71 -0.56 21.02
C GLU A 238 -0.25 -0.85 19.87
N ILE A 239 -0.35 -2.12 19.48
CA ILE A 239 -1.12 -2.56 18.31
C ILE A 239 -2.05 -3.68 18.78
N GLU A 240 -3.35 -3.45 18.66
CA GLU A 240 -4.36 -4.38 19.15
C GLU A 240 -4.56 -5.57 18.22
N GLU A 241 -5.22 -6.61 18.72
CA GLU A 241 -5.62 -7.73 17.87
C GLU A 241 -6.51 -7.25 16.71
N ASN A 242 -6.21 -7.73 15.49
CA ASN A 242 -6.85 -7.30 14.25
C ASN A 242 -6.53 -5.84 13.86
N GLU A 243 -5.46 -5.26 14.39
CA GLU A 243 -4.85 -4.04 13.85
C GLU A 243 -3.59 -4.33 13.03
N GLU A 244 -3.19 -3.33 12.28
CA GLU A 244 -1.99 -3.29 11.45
C GLU A 244 -1.14 -2.08 11.82
N LEU A 245 0.17 -2.31 11.98
CA LEU A 245 1.18 -1.26 11.96
C LEU A 245 1.76 -1.17 10.55
N VAL A 246 1.47 -0.06 9.87
CA VAL A 246 1.86 0.20 8.48
C VAL A 246 3.06 1.15 8.45
N ILE A 247 4.08 0.75 7.70
CA ILE A 247 5.26 1.56 7.39
C ILE A 247 5.17 1.98 5.92
N ALA A 248 4.90 3.26 5.69
CA ALA A 248 4.62 3.76 4.35
C ALA A 248 5.78 3.50 3.38
N GLY A 249 5.45 2.94 2.21
CA GLY A 249 6.44 2.61 1.17
C GLY A 249 7.25 1.33 1.40
N LEU A 250 6.96 0.54 2.44
CA LEU A 250 7.71 -0.68 2.76
C LEU A 250 6.80 -1.90 2.95
N GLY A 251 5.87 -1.84 3.90
CA GLY A 251 5.10 -3.00 4.33
C GLY A 251 4.30 -2.74 5.60
N TRP A 252 3.77 -3.80 6.19
CA TRP A 252 3.04 -3.72 7.46
C TRP A 252 3.13 -5.02 8.24
N ILE A 253 2.87 -4.94 9.54
CA ILE A 253 2.55 -6.12 10.36
C ILE A 253 1.06 -6.09 10.70
N ASN A 254 0.43 -7.26 10.79
CA ASN A 254 -0.91 -7.45 11.33
C ASN A 254 -0.83 -8.28 12.60
N VAL A 255 -1.32 -7.76 13.71
CA VAL A 255 -1.38 -8.48 14.98
C VAL A 255 -2.53 -9.49 14.93
N LYS A 256 -2.15 -10.76 15.03
CA LYS A 256 -3.06 -11.91 15.00
C LYS A 256 -3.53 -12.30 16.39
N ARG A 257 -2.70 -12.04 17.40
CA ARG A 257 -2.99 -12.23 18.81
C ARG A 257 -2.23 -11.13 19.55
N GLY A 258 -2.96 -10.24 20.20
CA GLY A 258 -2.42 -9.03 20.82
C GLY A 258 -2.99 -8.77 22.22
N PRO A 259 -2.73 -7.59 22.80
CA PRO A 259 -1.97 -6.49 22.21
C PRO A 259 -0.49 -6.81 21.97
N LEU A 260 0.12 -6.13 21.01
CA LEU A 260 1.56 -6.16 20.76
C LEU A 260 2.13 -4.77 20.96
N LYS A 261 2.94 -4.59 22.01
CA LYS A 261 3.70 -3.37 22.25
C LYS A 261 5.08 -3.50 21.62
N VAL A 262 5.44 -2.54 20.77
CA VAL A 262 6.73 -2.52 20.08
C VAL A 262 7.44 -1.19 20.23
N GLN A 263 8.76 -1.25 20.25
CA GLN A 263 9.63 -0.12 20.05
C GLN A 263 10.14 -0.16 18.61
N LEU A 264 9.56 0.67 17.74
CA LEU A 264 9.82 0.76 16.31
C LEU A 264 10.88 1.82 16.04
N GLU A 265 11.93 1.44 15.33
CA GLU A 265 12.97 2.35 14.84
C GLU A 265 12.89 2.49 13.32
N VAL A 266 12.77 3.74 12.87
CA VAL A 266 12.51 4.11 11.47
C VAL A 266 12.99 5.56 11.22
N PRO A 267 13.31 5.96 9.97
CA PRO A 267 13.65 7.36 9.71
C PRO A 267 12.51 8.32 10.09
N GLU A 268 12.84 9.47 10.68
CA GLU A 268 11.87 10.44 11.26
C GLU A 268 10.73 10.83 10.31
N ASN A 269 11.06 11.08 9.05
CA ASN A 269 10.10 11.56 8.06
C ASN A 269 9.20 10.45 7.49
N VAL A 270 9.35 9.20 7.93
CA VAL A 270 8.54 8.08 7.44
C VAL A 270 7.21 8.04 8.17
N LYS A 271 6.13 7.99 7.41
CA LYS A 271 4.79 7.87 7.96
C LYS A 271 4.53 6.46 8.49
N VAL A 272 4.27 6.37 9.78
CA VAL A 272 3.84 5.17 10.50
C VAL A 272 2.37 5.30 10.87
N ILE A 273 1.56 4.28 10.63
CA ILE A 273 0.11 4.32 10.84
C ILE A 273 -0.34 3.03 11.52
N VAL A 274 -1.06 3.15 12.63
CA VAL A 274 -1.86 2.04 13.18
C VAL A 274 -3.26 2.12 12.60
N ARG A 275 -3.78 1.00 12.10
CA ARG A 275 -5.13 0.95 11.52
C ARG A 275 -5.78 -0.43 11.70
N PRO A 276 -7.11 -0.52 11.69
CA PRO A 276 -7.81 -1.79 11.55
C PRO A 276 -7.35 -2.59 10.33
N SER A 277 -7.14 -3.89 10.55
CA SER A 277 -6.57 -4.83 9.59
C SER A 277 -7.43 -5.01 8.36
N ILE A 278 -6.76 -5.12 7.21
CA ILE A 278 -7.39 -5.53 5.95
C ILE A 278 -7.83 -7.00 6.06
N PHE A 279 -7.07 -7.82 6.78
CA PHE A 279 -7.28 -9.26 6.94
C PHE A 279 -7.69 -9.57 8.38
N ARG A 280 -8.97 -9.36 8.69
CA ARG A 280 -9.53 -9.75 10.00
C ARG A 280 -9.42 -11.27 10.17
N ASN A 281 -9.02 -11.70 11.35
CA ASN A 281 -9.10 -13.12 11.68
C ASN A 281 -10.58 -13.53 11.71
N LYS A 282 -10.91 -14.64 11.03
CA LYS A 282 -12.20 -15.29 11.28
C LYS A 282 -12.14 -15.82 12.72
N LYS A 283 -13.08 -15.39 13.54
CA LYS A 283 -13.33 -15.97 14.87
C LYS A 283 -13.66 -17.45 14.74
#